data_AF-A0AAD5NWZ0-F1
#
_entry.id   AF-A0AAD5NWZ0-F1
#
_cell.length_a   1.000
_cell.length_b   1.000
_cell.length_c   1.000
_cell.angle_alpha   90.00
_cell.angle_beta   90.00
_cell.angle_gamma   90.00
#
_symmetry.space_group_name_H-M   'P 1'
#
loop_
_entity.id
_entity.type
_entity.pdbx_description
1 polymer ?
#
loop_
_entity_poly.entity_id
_entity_poly.type
_entity_poly.pdbx_seq_one_letter_code
_entity_poly.pdbx_strand_id
1 'polypeptide(L)'
;MKEMGFATRALDYNELMCLYKSSGQFEKVPEVLSDMKKNLISPDNLSYRICMKDYAARSDLCRMESILQEMESQHNFIIDWISYSTVANIYIKAGLKEKALIYLKKCEEKISKDPVGYDHLISHYASLGNKDEMMTLWGLQKTLCKKHINRDYISMMGCLVKIGELEETEKLLTEWESSCDRYDFRVPNVLLIGYCQKGMIENAEELLRDIVKRGKTPVPNSWSIIAAGYLDKDNMEKAFECMKEALAVQAENKLWKPKLSLISSIFCWVRGIRNVDEVEAFVRSLKTDSRN
;
A
#
# COMPACT_ATOMS: atom_id res chain seq x y z
N MET A 1 -33.52 -6.23 17.91
CA MET A 1 -33.70 -5.48 16.64
C MET A 1 -35.00 -5.85 15.93
N LYS A 2 -35.23 -7.14 15.61
CA LYS A 2 -36.40 -7.62 14.86
C LYS A 2 -37.74 -7.36 15.56
N GLU A 3 -37.87 -7.79 16.83
CA GLU A 3 -39.08 -7.58 17.65
C GLU A 3 -39.35 -6.11 18.00
N MET A 4 -38.32 -5.26 17.90
CA MET A 4 -38.43 -3.82 18.15
C MET A 4 -38.66 -3.00 16.85
N GLY A 5 -38.83 -3.66 15.69
CA GLY A 5 -39.11 -2.99 14.43
C GLY A 5 -37.94 -2.20 13.82
N PHE A 6 -36.72 -2.37 14.32
CA PHE A 6 -35.55 -1.59 13.86
C PHE A 6 -34.84 -2.17 12.63
N ALA A 7 -35.22 -3.36 12.16
CA ALA A 7 -34.56 -4.03 11.04
C ALA A 7 -35.40 -3.92 9.75
N THR A 8 -35.44 -2.73 9.17
CA THR A 8 -36.32 -2.39 8.02
C THR A 8 -35.56 -2.13 6.73
N ARG A 9 -34.23 -1.93 6.80
CA ARG A 9 -33.38 -1.56 5.68
C ARG A 9 -32.16 -2.46 5.61
N ALA A 10 -31.56 -2.57 4.42
CA ALA A 10 -30.31 -3.31 4.21
C ALA A 10 -29.17 -2.87 5.13
N LEU A 11 -29.11 -1.57 5.44
CA LEU A 11 -28.10 -1.02 6.35
C LEU A 11 -28.15 -1.67 7.74
N ASP A 12 -29.35 -1.88 8.30
CA ASP A 12 -29.50 -2.44 9.65
C ASP A 12 -28.95 -3.88 9.73
N TYR A 13 -29.18 -4.66 8.67
CA TYR A 13 -28.65 -6.02 8.55
C TYR A 13 -27.13 -5.99 8.32
N ASN A 14 -26.63 -5.08 7.48
CA ASN A 14 -25.19 -4.92 7.23
C ASN A 14 -24.42 -4.57 8.51
N GLU A 15 -24.97 -3.69 9.35
CA GLU A 15 -24.40 -3.34 10.65
C GLU A 15 -24.37 -4.56 11.59
N LEU A 16 -25.46 -5.33 11.63
CA LEU A 16 -25.52 -6.57 12.42
C LEU A 16 -24.51 -7.61 11.94
N MET A 17 -24.36 -7.79 10.63
CA MET A 17 -23.37 -8.69 10.04
C MET A 17 -21.94 -8.24 10.40
N CYS A 18 -21.65 -6.94 10.30
CA CYS A 18 -20.37 -6.37 10.71
C CYS A 18 -20.10 -6.57 12.21
N LEU A 19 -21.11 -6.41 13.07
CA LEU A 19 -21.01 -6.64 14.51
C LEU A 19 -20.70 -8.11 14.84
N TYR A 20 -21.37 -9.06 14.18
CA TYR A 20 -21.07 -10.47 14.38
C TYR A 20 -19.65 -10.81 13.93
N LYS A 21 -19.21 -10.26 12.81
CA LYS A 21 -17.84 -10.41 12.33
C LYS A 21 -16.81 -9.84 13.31
N SER A 22 -17.02 -8.64 13.84
CA SER A 22 -16.09 -8.03 14.81
C SER A 22 -16.08 -8.76 16.17
N SER A 23 -17.18 -9.43 16.50
CA SER A 23 -17.31 -10.27 17.70
C SER A 23 -16.87 -11.72 17.50
N GLY A 24 -16.31 -12.07 16.33
CA GLY A 24 -15.82 -13.43 16.01
C GLY A 24 -16.91 -14.47 15.77
N GLN A 25 -18.17 -14.07 15.63
CA GLN A 25 -19.32 -14.96 15.41
C GLN A 25 -19.63 -15.08 13.91
N PHE A 26 -18.66 -15.56 13.13
CA PHE A 26 -18.70 -15.58 11.67
C PHE A 26 -19.88 -16.41 11.11
N GLU A 27 -20.25 -17.48 11.79
CA GLU A 27 -21.37 -18.40 11.48
C GLU A 27 -22.71 -17.67 11.35
N LYS A 28 -22.90 -16.58 12.11
CA LYS A 28 -24.15 -15.80 12.12
C LYS A 28 -24.26 -14.85 10.93
N VAL A 29 -23.15 -14.51 10.28
CA VAL A 29 -23.15 -13.59 9.13
C VAL A 29 -24.05 -14.09 7.99
N PRO A 30 -23.91 -15.33 7.49
CA PRO A 30 -24.81 -15.85 6.46
C PRO A 30 -26.26 -16.04 6.96
N GLU A 31 -26.46 -16.36 8.24
CA GLU A 31 -27.81 -16.46 8.83
C GLU A 31 -28.55 -15.11 8.74
N VAL A 32 -27.87 -14.01 9.05
CA VAL A 32 -28.43 -12.66 8.95
C VAL A 32 -28.77 -12.30 7.50
N LEU A 33 -27.93 -12.69 6.52
CA LEU A 33 -28.22 -12.48 5.10
C LEU A 33 -29.46 -13.28 4.65
N SER A 34 -29.59 -14.54 5.08
CA SER A 34 -30.78 -15.35 4.82
C SER A 34 -32.02 -14.75 5.47
N ASP A 35 -31.90 -14.27 6.70
CA ASP A 35 -32.99 -13.61 7.43
C ASP A 35 -33.43 -12.31 6.76
N MET A 36 -32.50 -11.53 6.23
CA MET A 36 -32.77 -10.33 5.45
C MET A 36 -33.69 -10.64 4.26
N LYS A 37 -33.34 -11.69 3.49
CA LYS A 37 -34.13 -12.15 2.34
C LYS A 37 -35.51 -12.68 2.75
N LYS A 38 -35.59 -13.45 3.85
CA LYS A 38 -36.87 -13.96 4.40
C LYS A 38 -37.82 -12.83 4.78
N ASN A 39 -37.30 -11.70 5.23
CA ASN A 39 -38.10 -10.51 5.56
C ASN A 39 -38.37 -9.62 4.33
N LEU A 40 -38.13 -10.14 3.12
CA LEU A 40 -38.36 -9.44 1.84
C LEU A 40 -37.53 -8.15 1.68
N ILE A 41 -36.41 -8.04 2.38
CA ILE A 41 -35.48 -6.93 2.23
C ILE A 41 -34.37 -7.39 1.27
N SER A 42 -34.22 -6.69 0.15
CA SER A 42 -33.23 -7.05 -0.88
C SER A 42 -31.81 -6.75 -0.39
N PRO A 43 -30.90 -7.74 -0.35
CA PRO A 43 -29.49 -7.50 -0.09
C PRO A 43 -28.88 -6.53 -1.09
N ASP A 44 -27.95 -5.70 -0.63
CA ASP A 44 -27.19 -4.77 -1.46
C ASP A 44 -25.76 -5.28 -1.74
N ASN A 45 -24.99 -4.54 -2.55
CA ASN A 45 -23.59 -4.88 -2.84
C ASN A 45 -22.76 -5.05 -1.57
N LEU A 46 -23.01 -4.25 -0.53
CA LEU A 46 -22.30 -4.35 0.74
C LEU A 46 -22.65 -5.64 1.48
N SER A 47 -23.92 -6.03 1.52
CA SER A 47 -24.43 -7.26 2.14
C SER A 47 -23.68 -8.48 1.60
N TYR A 48 -23.62 -8.59 0.27
CA TYR A 48 -22.90 -9.68 -0.40
C TYR A 48 -21.40 -9.64 -0.14
N ARG A 49 -20.78 -8.45 -0.20
CA ARG A 49 -19.34 -8.31 0.10
C ARG A 49 -19.00 -8.73 1.53
N ILE A 50 -19.85 -8.44 2.51
CA ILE A 50 -19.61 -8.85 3.90
C ILE A 50 -19.60 -10.39 3.99
N CYS A 51 -20.61 -11.05 3.44
CA CYS A 51 -20.67 -12.52 3.39
C CYS A 51 -19.50 -13.15 2.63
N MET A 52 -19.15 -12.64 1.45
CA MET A 52 -18.03 -13.17 0.67
C MET A 52 -16.70 -13.03 1.41
N LYS A 53 -16.45 -11.88 2.05
CA LYS A 53 -15.25 -11.66 2.87
C LYS A 53 -15.22 -12.55 4.12
N ASP A 54 -16.38 -12.84 4.70
CA ASP A 54 -16.51 -13.75 5.84
C ASP A 54 -16.12 -15.18 5.47
N TYR A 55 -16.74 -15.74 4.42
CA TYR A 55 -16.40 -17.06 3.91
C TYR A 55 -14.93 -17.16 3.49
N ALA A 56 -14.40 -16.14 2.82
CA ALA A 56 -12.99 -16.09 2.45
C ALA A 56 -12.04 -16.09 3.66
N ALA A 57 -12.39 -15.38 4.75
CA ALA A 57 -11.59 -15.37 5.98
C ALA A 57 -11.54 -16.74 6.66
N ARG A 58 -12.53 -17.59 6.40
CA ARG A 58 -12.62 -18.99 6.87
C ARG A 58 -12.07 -20.01 5.86
N SER A 59 -11.46 -19.53 4.76
CA SER A 59 -10.99 -20.37 3.65
C SER A 59 -12.10 -21.20 2.96
N ASP A 60 -13.37 -20.82 3.11
CA ASP A 60 -14.53 -21.50 2.50
C ASP A 60 -14.87 -20.86 1.15
N LEU A 61 -14.03 -21.11 0.15
CA LEU A 61 -14.21 -20.54 -1.18
C LEU A 61 -15.44 -21.09 -1.90
N CYS A 62 -15.84 -22.33 -1.62
CA CYS A 62 -17.03 -22.93 -2.23
C CYS A 62 -18.30 -22.15 -1.87
N ARG A 63 -18.49 -21.80 -0.60
CA ARG A 63 -19.64 -20.99 -0.20
C ARG A 63 -19.53 -19.55 -0.66
N MET A 64 -18.33 -18.97 -0.68
CA MET A 64 -18.10 -17.66 -1.27
C MET A 64 -18.53 -17.61 -2.75
N GLU A 65 -18.16 -18.64 -3.52
CA GLU A 65 -18.54 -18.78 -4.93
C GLU A 65 -20.05 -18.95 -5.11
N SER A 66 -20.71 -19.70 -4.23
CA SER A 66 -22.17 -19.81 -4.23
C SER A 66 -22.87 -18.46 -4.00
N ILE A 67 -22.38 -17.64 -3.06
CA ILE A 67 -22.91 -16.29 -2.82
C ILE A 67 -22.68 -15.37 -4.02
N LEU A 68 -21.50 -15.48 -4.66
CA LEU A 68 -21.19 -14.69 -5.85
C LEU A 68 -22.08 -15.09 -7.04
N GLN A 69 -22.28 -16.38 -7.28
CA GLN A 69 -23.19 -16.87 -8.31
C GLN A 69 -24.62 -16.41 -8.05
N GLU A 70 -25.06 -16.45 -6.79
CA GLU A 70 -26.37 -15.89 -6.41
C GLU A 70 -26.45 -14.41 -6.82
N MET A 71 -25.47 -13.61 -6.44
CA MET A 71 -25.39 -12.18 -6.76
C MET A 71 -25.39 -11.90 -8.28
N GLU A 72 -24.64 -12.68 -9.07
CA GLU A 72 -24.56 -12.56 -10.53
C GLU A 72 -25.82 -13.02 -11.27
N SER A 73 -26.59 -13.95 -10.68
CA SER A 73 -27.80 -14.50 -11.29
C SER A 73 -29.03 -13.57 -11.22
N GLN A 74 -28.96 -12.48 -10.45
CA GLN A 74 -30.10 -11.59 -10.24
C GLN A 74 -30.27 -10.61 -11.41
N HIS A 75 -31.36 -10.75 -12.15
CA HIS A 75 -31.61 -9.99 -13.40
C HIS A 75 -31.59 -8.46 -13.22
N ASN A 76 -32.07 -7.95 -12.07
CA ASN A 76 -32.18 -6.51 -11.80
C ASN A 76 -31.10 -5.99 -10.83
N PHE A 77 -30.04 -6.75 -10.59
CA PHE A 77 -29.00 -6.39 -9.64
C PHE A 77 -27.75 -5.88 -10.37
N ILE A 78 -27.37 -4.62 -10.11
CA ILE A 78 -26.17 -4.02 -10.69
C ILE A 78 -25.00 -4.23 -9.72
N ILE A 79 -24.09 -5.13 -10.11
CA ILE A 79 -22.85 -5.38 -9.39
C ILE A 79 -21.88 -4.22 -9.61
N ASP A 80 -21.40 -3.63 -8.52
CA ASP A 80 -20.40 -2.56 -8.56
C ASP A 80 -18.97 -3.09 -8.74
N TRP A 81 -18.07 -2.22 -9.20
CA TRP A 81 -16.67 -2.58 -9.40
C TRP A 81 -15.97 -3.02 -8.09
N ILE A 82 -16.39 -2.45 -6.95
CA ILE A 82 -15.83 -2.76 -5.62
C ILE A 82 -16.10 -4.24 -5.25
N SER A 83 -17.25 -4.77 -5.66
CA SER A 83 -17.62 -6.18 -5.44
C SER A 83 -16.73 -7.11 -6.26
N TYR A 84 -16.52 -6.83 -7.54
CA TYR A 84 -15.59 -7.61 -8.36
C TYR A 84 -14.13 -7.47 -7.91
N SER A 85 -13.69 -6.27 -7.53
CA SER A 85 -12.37 -6.05 -6.90
C SER A 85 -12.22 -6.86 -5.60
N THR A 86 -13.27 -6.93 -4.77
CA THR A 86 -13.28 -7.75 -3.55
C THR A 86 -13.07 -9.22 -3.87
N VAL A 87 -13.81 -9.75 -4.85
CA VAL A 87 -13.71 -11.14 -5.29
C VAL A 87 -12.32 -11.44 -5.87
N ALA A 88 -11.80 -10.57 -6.74
CA ALA A 88 -10.47 -10.70 -7.30
C ALA A 88 -9.40 -10.76 -6.19
N ASN A 89 -9.48 -9.87 -5.20
CA ASN A 89 -8.57 -9.87 -4.05
C ASN A 89 -8.65 -11.17 -3.23
N ILE A 90 -9.84 -11.73 -3.05
CA ILE A 90 -10.03 -13.02 -2.37
C ILE A 90 -9.28 -14.12 -3.14
N TYR A 91 -9.45 -14.19 -4.45
CA TYR A 91 -8.74 -15.17 -5.28
C TYR A 91 -7.22 -14.96 -5.31
N ILE A 92 -6.74 -13.70 -5.35
CA ILE A 92 -5.30 -13.38 -5.24
C ILE A 92 -4.74 -13.96 -3.94
N LYS A 93 -5.41 -13.73 -2.81
CA LYS A 93 -4.97 -14.25 -1.50
C LYS A 93 -5.03 -15.77 -1.40
N ALA A 94 -5.96 -16.40 -2.13
CA ALA A 94 -6.05 -17.84 -2.23
C ALA A 94 -5.06 -18.47 -3.23
N GLY A 95 -4.24 -17.66 -3.93
CA GLY A 95 -3.32 -18.14 -4.97
C GLY A 95 -4.01 -18.56 -6.28
N LEU A 96 -5.31 -18.30 -6.44
CA LEU A 96 -6.10 -18.67 -7.62
C LEU A 96 -6.01 -17.59 -8.71
N LYS A 97 -4.83 -17.47 -9.31
CA LYS A 97 -4.48 -16.40 -10.27
C LYS A 97 -5.43 -16.29 -11.45
N GLU A 98 -5.79 -17.39 -12.09
CA GLU A 98 -6.67 -17.37 -13.28
C GLU A 98 -8.06 -16.84 -12.96
N LYS A 99 -8.66 -17.28 -11.84
CA LYS A 99 -9.94 -16.75 -11.36
C LYS A 99 -9.82 -15.26 -11.02
N ALA A 100 -8.75 -14.86 -10.35
CA ALA A 100 -8.52 -13.44 -10.04
C ALA A 100 -8.52 -12.57 -11.31
N LEU A 101 -7.84 -12.98 -12.38
CA LEU A 101 -7.78 -12.24 -13.64
C LEU A 101 -9.15 -12.04 -14.28
N ILE A 102 -10.01 -13.07 -14.26
CA ILE A 102 -11.39 -12.99 -14.78
C ILE A 102 -12.17 -11.87 -14.06
N TYR A 103 -12.09 -11.84 -12.73
CA TYR A 103 -12.81 -10.84 -11.94
C TYR A 103 -12.19 -9.44 -12.00
N LEU A 104 -10.89 -9.32 -12.26
CA LEU A 104 -10.28 -8.03 -12.56
C LEU A 104 -10.77 -7.47 -13.90
N LYS A 105 -10.93 -8.30 -14.93
CA LYS A 105 -11.53 -7.86 -16.20
C LYS A 105 -12.99 -7.42 -16.05
N LYS A 106 -13.81 -8.18 -15.30
CA LYS A 106 -15.16 -7.73 -14.93
C LYS A 106 -15.15 -6.40 -14.16
N CYS A 107 -14.14 -6.17 -13.31
CA CYS A 107 -13.98 -4.92 -12.58
C CYS A 107 -13.60 -3.74 -13.50
N GLU A 108 -12.69 -3.95 -14.46
CA GLU A 108 -12.34 -2.96 -15.50
C GLU A 108 -13.57 -2.49 -16.27
N GLU A 109 -14.45 -3.40 -16.69
CA GLU A 109 -15.68 -3.08 -17.42
C GLU A 109 -16.67 -2.22 -16.61
N LYS A 110 -16.60 -2.26 -15.27
CA LYS A 110 -17.50 -1.51 -14.38
C LYS A 110 -16.91 -0.20 -13.88
N ILE A 111 -15.60 0.01 -14.01
CA ILE A 111 -14.95 1.24 -13.59
C ILE A 111 -15.28 2.35 -14.59
N SER A 112 -15.92 3.41 -14.09
CA SER A 112 -16.22 4.60 -14.87
C SER A 112 -15.51 5.81 -14.28
N LYS A 113 -14.37 6.17 -14.87
CA LYS A 113 -13.60 7.40 -14.56
C LYS A 113 -13.35 7.62 -13.05
N ASP A 114 -13.18 6.54 -12.29
CA ASP A 114 -12.91 6.59 -10.86
C ASP A 114 -11.41 6.38 -10.61
N PRO A 115 -10.66 7.42 -10.18
CA PRO A 115 -9.25 7.29 -9.85
C PRO A 115 -8.99 6.21 -8.80
N VAL A 116 -9.89 6.07 -7.82
CA VAL A 116 -9.76 5.06 -6.76
C VAL A 116 -9.90 3.66 -7.34
N GLY A 117 -10.79 3.48 -8.33
CA GLY A 117 -10.95 2.21 -9.04
C GLY A 117 -9.68 1.78 -9.79
N TYR A 118 -9.04 2.71 -10.50
CA TYR A 118 -7.77 2.45 -11.20
C TYR A 118 -6.64 2.08 -10.23
N ASP A 119 -6.50 2.80 -9.12
CA ASP A 119 -5.49 2.50 -8.10
C ASP A 119 -5.65 1.07 -7.54
N HIS A 120 -6.89 0.62 -7.31
CA HIS A 120 -7.18 -0.75 -6.86
C HIS A 120 -6.81 -1.80 -7.92
N LEU A 121 -7.21 -1.57 -9.19
CA LEU A 121 -6.88 -2.48 -10.28
C LEU A 121 -5.36 -2.62 -10.46
N ILE A 122 -4.62 -1.50 -10.50
CA ILE A 122 -3.17 -1.50 -10.62
C ILE A 122 -2.54 -2.30 -9.48
N SER A 123 -2.99 -2.08 -8.23
CA SER A 123 -2.50 -2.83 -7.06
C SER A 123 -2.79 -4.34 -7.14
N HIS A 124 -3.95 -4.72 -7.66
CA HIS A 124 -4.30 -6.13 -7.84
C HIS A 124 -3.49 -6.78 -8.96
N TYR A 125 -3.34 -6.13 -10.12
CA TYR A 125 -2.48 -6.62 -11.21
C TYR A 125 -1.02 -6.72 -10.79
N ALA A 126 -0.52 -5.78 -9.98
CA ALA A 126 0.81 -5.86 -9.37
C ALA A 126 0.95 -7.08 -8.46
N SER A 127 -0.09 -7.42 -7.69
CA SER A 127 -0.09 -8.62 -6.85
C SER A 127 -0.09 -9.93 -7.67
N LEU A 128 -0.45 -9.86 -8.96
CA LEU A 128 -0.40 -10.97 -9.90
C LEU A 128 0.86 -10.96 -10.79
N GLY A 129 1.72 -9.93 -10.65
CA GLY A 129 2.91 -9.75 -11.47
C GLY A 129 2.62 -9.33 -12.92
N ASN A 130 1.44 -8.76 -13.20
CA ASN A 130 1.05 -8.41 -14.57
C ASN A 130 1.39 -6.95 -14.89
N LYS A 131 2.62 -6.73 -15.36
CA LYS A 131 3.17 -5.41 -15.69
C LYS A 131 2.41 -4.70 -16.81
N ASP A 132 2.08 -5.40 -17.88
CA ASP A 132 1.51 -4.81 -19.09
C ASP A 132 0.14 -4.18 -18.80
N GLU A 133 -0.69 -4.88 -18.02
CA GLU A 133 -2.00 -4.40 -17.62
C GLU A 133 -1.89 -3.22 -16.65
N MET A 134 -0.92 -3.23 -15.75
CA MET A 134 -0.64 -2.08 -14.88
C MET A 134 -0.28 -0.84 -15.72
N MET A 135 0.60 -0.98 -16.70
CA MET A 135 1.02 0.15 -17.56
C MET A 135 -0.12 0.65 -18.46
N THR A 136 -0.96 -0.25 -18.94
CA THR A 136 -2.17 0.09 -19.72
C THR A 136 -3.15 0.90 -18.87
N LEU A 137 -3.44 0.44 -17.65
CA LEU A 137 -4.32 1.14 -16.71
C LEU A 137 -3.73 2.48 -16.27
N TRP A 138 -2.41 2.56 -16.07
CA TRP A 138 -1.72 3.81 -15.78
C TRP A 138 -1.91 4.83 -16.91
N GLY A 139 -1.73 4.42 -18.17
CA GLY A 139 -1.99 5.29 -19.32
C GLY A 139 -3.43 5.79 -19.38
N LEU A 140 -4.40 4.90 -19.14
CA LEU A 140 -5.82 5.26 -19.07
C LEU A 140 -6.11 6.24 -17.93
N GLN A 141 -5.61 5.96 -16.72
CA GLN A 141 -5.76 6.83 -15.56
C GLN A 141 -5.17 8.21 -15.85
N LYS A 142 -4.01 8.27 -16.53
CA LYS A 142 -3.38 9.54 -16.89
C LYS A 142 -4.25 10.38 -17.84
N THR A 143 -4.87 9.76 -18.84
CA THR A 143 -5.73 10.48 -19.80
C THR A 143 -7.07 10.91 -19.21
N LEU A 144 -7.63 10.12 -18.29
CA LEU A 144 -8.97 10.34 -17.73
C LEU A 144 -8.96 11.23 -16.48
N CYS A 145 -7.89 11.18 -15.68
CA CYS A 145 -7.77 11.91 -14.42
C CYS A 145 -6.86 13.13 -14.61
N LYS A 146 -7.45 14.32 -14.78
CA LYS A 146 -6.75 15.56 -15.15
C LYS A 146 -5.79 16.15 -14.09
N LYS A 147 -5.51 15.45 -13.00
CA LYS A 147 -4.55 15.85 -11.97
C LYS A 147 -3.75 14.64 -11.53
N HIS A 148 -2.53 14.48 -12.05
CA HIS A 148 -1.56 13.54 -11.49
C HIS A 148 -1.06 14.13 -10.18
N ILE A 149 -1.53 13.60 -9.06
CA ILE A 149 -0.98 13.97 -7.76
C ILE A 149 0.24 13.08 -7.46
N ASN A 150 1.17 13.57 -6.63
CA ASN A 150 2.32 12.77 -6.16
C ASN A 150 1.90 11.40 -5.62
N ARG A 151 0.70 11.29 -5.06
CA ARG A 151 0.11 10.04 -4.57
C ARG A 151 -0.01 8.97 -5.66
N ASP A 152 -0.41 9.34 -6.87
CA ASP A 152 -0.67 8.39 -7.95
C ASP A 152 0.66 7.80 -8.46
N TYR A 153 1.69 8.65 -8.60
CA TYR A 153 3.06 8.22 -8.89
C TYR A 153 3.62 7.32 -7.78
N ILE A 154 3.45 7.69 -6.51
CA ILE A 154 3.88 6.85 -5.36
C ILE A 154 3.23 5.47 -5.44
N SER A 155 1.93 5.41 -5.72
CA SER A 155 1.18 4.15 -5.84
C SER A 155 1.69 3.29 -7.00
N MET A 156 1.81 3.87 -8.20
CA MET A 156 2.25 3.16 -9.39
C MET A 156 3.71 2.70 -9.27
N MET A 157 4.63 3.57 -8.84
CA MET A 157 6.03 3.21 -8.57
C MET A 157 6.14 2.14 -7.50
N GLY A 158 5.33 2.21 -6.44
CA GLY A 158 5.32 1.18 -5.39
C GLY A 158 4.89 -0.18 -5.93
N CYS A 159 3.94 -0.20 -6.87
CA CYS A 159 3.53 -1.42 -7.55
C CYS A 159 4.63 -1.98 -8.47
N LEU A 160 5.34 -1.14 -9.23
CA LEU A 160 6.47 -1.56 -10.06
C LEU A 160 7.63 -2.12 -9.22
N VAL A 161 7.99 -1.44 -8.13
CA VAL A 161 9.00 -1.92 -7.16
C VAL A 161 8.62 -3.29 -6.62
N LYS A 162 7.35 -3.49 -6.25
CA LYS A 162 6.84 -4.77 -5.73
C LYS A 162 7.03 -5.92 -6.72
N ILE A 163 6.82 -5.68 -8.02
CA ILE A 163 7.03 -6.70 -9.06
C ILE A 163 8.49 -6.79 -9.54
N GLY A 164 9.37 -5.90 -9.06
CA GLY A 164 10.80 -5.90 -9.37
C GLY A 164 11.19 -5.10 -10.61
N GLU A 165 10.27 -4.30 -11.17
CA GLU A 165 10.48 -3.51 -12.38
C GLU A 165 11.13 -2.16 -12.06
N LEU A 166 12.40 -2.19 -11.64
CA LEU A 166 13.14 -0.99 -11.22
C LEU A 166 13.41 -0.03 -12.38
N GLU A 167 13.75 -0.54 -13.57
CA GLU A 167 14.02 0.30 -14.75
C GLU A 167 12.79 1.12 -15.17
N GLU A 168 11.60 0.53 -15.16
CA GLU A 168 10.36 1.29 -15.41
C GLU A 168 10.04 2.27 -14.28
N THR A 169 10.41 1.93 -13.04
CA THR A 169 10.26 2.83 -11.90
C THR A 169 11.13 4.09 -12.07
N GLU A 170 12.34 3.96 -12.61
CA GLU A 170 13.22 5.09 -12.94
C GLU A 170 12.66 5.98 -14.05
N LYS A 171 12.09 5.37 -15.10
CA LYS A 171 11.42 6.11 -16.17
C LYS A 171 10.25 6.92 -15.62
N LEU A 172 9.43 6.34 -14.75
CA LEU A 172 8.33 7.06 -14.09
C LEU A 172 8.82 8.16 -13.15
N LEU A 173 9.93 7.95 -12.43
CA LEU A 173 10.52 9.01 -11.61
C LEU A 173 10.94 10.19 -12.49
N THR A 174 11.57 9.94 -13.63
CA THR A 174 11.99 10.97 -14.58
C THR A 174 10.79 11.72 -15.17
N GLU A 175 9.72 11.00 -15.54
CA GLU A 175 8.45 11.59 -15.98
C GLU A 175 7.87 12.52 -14.90
N TRP A 176 7.83 12.05 -13.65
CA TRP A 176 7.35 12.84 -12.51
C TRP A 176 8.22 14.08 -12.27
N GLU A 177 9.55 13.95 -12.25
CA GLU A 177 10.45 15.08 -12.02
C GLU A 177 10.26 16.18 -13.07
N SER A 178 9.98 15.82 -14.32
CA SER A 178 9.73 16.77 -15.42
C SER A 178 8.38 17.51 -15.32
N SER A 179 7.41 16.95 -14.60
CA SER A 179 6.03 17.43 -14.53
C SER A 179 5.62 17.95 -13.16
N CYS A 180 6.46 17.78 -12.13
CA CYS A 180 6.12 18.14 -10.76
C CYS A 180 6.16 19.66 -10.51
N ASP A 181 5.09 20.21 -9.92
CA ASP A 181 5.05 21.61 -9.47
C ASP A 181 5.86 21.82 -8.17
N ARG A 182 5.82 20.83 -7.28
CA ARG A 182 6.51 20.82 -5.98
C ARG A 182 7.20 19.49 -5.77
N TYR A 183 8.51 19.56 -5.57
CA TYR A 183 9.33 18.38 -5.35
C TYR A 183 8.97 17.72 -4.02
N ASP A 184 8.49 16.48 -4.08
CA ASP A 184 8.05 15.71 -2.92
C ASP A 184 8.92 14.46 -2.79
N PHE A 185 9.81 14.45 -1.79
CA PHE A 185 10.75 13.35 -1.56
C PHE A 185 10.09 12.01 -1.28
N ARG A 186 8.78 11.96 -0.99
CA ARG A 186 8.07 10.68 -0.88
C ARG A 186 8.07 9.90 -2.19
N VAL A 187 8.16 10.57 -3.34
CA VAL A 187 8.18 9.94 -4.67
C VAL A 187 9.51 9.21 -4.94
N PRO A 188 10.70 9.87 -4.96
CA PRO A 188 11.97 9.17 -5.14
C PRO A 188 12.28 8.18 -4.02
N ASN A 189 11.79 8.41 -2.79
CA ASN A 189 11.95 7.46 -1.69
C ASN A 189 11.35 6.08 -1.98
N VAL A 190 10.32 5.98 -2.84
CA VAL A 190 9.78 4.68 -3.27
C VAL A 190 10.85 3.88 -4.01
N LEU A 191 11.58 4.52 -4.92
CA LEU A 191 12.65 3.88 -5.68
C LEU A 191 13.87 3.58 -4.78
N LEU A 192 14.24 4.47 -3.85
CA LEU A 192 15.29 4.19 -2.87
C LEU A 192 15.00 2.92 -2.06
N ILE A 193 13.75 2.77 -1.59
CA ILE A 193 13.30 1.56 -0.88
C ILE A 193 13.40 0.34 -1.81
N GLY A 194 12.95 0.47 -3.06
CA GLY A 194 13.03 -0.61 -4.05
C GLY A 194 14.45 -1.08 -4.33
N TYR A 195 15.39 -0.14 -4.48
CA TYR A 195 16.80 -0.45 -4.63
C TYR A 195 17.38 -1.17 -3.41
N CYS A 196 17.05 -0.70 -2.20
CA CYS A 196 17.49 -1.36 -0.98
C CYS A 196 16.95 -2.79 -0.85
N GLN A 197 15.67 -3.01 -1.16
CA GLN A 197 15.03 -4.33 -1.14
C GLN A 197 15.64 -5.33 -2.13
N LYS A 198 16.21 -4.84 -3.24
CA LYS A 198 16.91 -5.66 -4.23
C LYS A 198 18.41 -5.76 -3.98
N GLY A 199 18.92 -5.20 -2.89
CA GLY A 199 20.34 -5.22 -2.56
C GLY A 199 21.19 -4.29 -3.44
N MET A 200 20.60 -3.30 -4.11
CA MET A 200 21.28 -2.31 -4.96
C MET A 200 21.44 -0.97 -4.21
N ILE A 201 22.00 -1.03 -2.99
CA ILE A 201 22.07 0.15 -2.10
C ILE A 201 22.97 1.24 -2.68
N GLU A 202 24.02 0.86 -3.41
CA GLU A 202 24.90 1.78 -4.11
C GLU A 202 24.14 2.63 -5.13
N ASN A 203 23.22 2.04 -5.90
CA ASN A 203 22.35 2.77 -6.83
C ASN A 203 21.39 3.72 -6.08
N ALA A 204 20.89 3.31 -4.91
CA ALA A 204 20.06 4.19 -4.07
C ALA A 204 20.87 5.41 -3.58
N GLU A 205 22.11 5.19 -3.13
CA GLU A 205 23.04 6.23 -2.71
C GLU A 205 23.37 7.19 -3.85
N GLU A 206 23.68 6.66 -5.02
CA GLU A 206 23.98 7.45 -6.23
C GLU A 206 22.79 8.34 -6.61
N LEU A 207 21.58 7.77 -6.68
CA LEU A 207 20.36 8.51 -7.01
C LEU A 207 20.13 9.66 -6.02
N LEU A 208 20.24 9.41 -4.71
CA LEU A 208 20.00 10.44 -3.72
C LEU A 208 21.05 11.55 -3.80
N ARG A 209 22.33 11.20 -3.99
CA ARG A 209 23.42 12.17 -4.15
C ARG A 209 23.27 13.00 -5.43
N ASP A 210 22.79 12.41 -6.51
CA ASP A 210 22.49 13.10 -7.76
C ASP A 210 21.34 14.11 -7.59
N ILE A 211 20.26 13.73 -6.88
CA ILE A 211 19.18 14.65 -6.50
C ILE A 211 19.71 15.83 -5.66
N VAL A 212 20.63 15.58 -4.72
CA VAL A 212 21.29 16.63 -3.92
C VAL A 212 22.13 17.56 -4.80
N LYS A 213 22.90 17.02 -5.75
CA LYS A 213 23.70 17.82 -6.71
C LYS A 213 22.84 18.73 -7.58
N ARG A 214 21.59 18.33 -7.88
CA ARG A 214 20.59 19.18 -8.54
C ARG A 214 19.96 20.25 -7.64
N GLY A 215 20.46 20.42 -6.42
CA GLY A 215 20.04 21.46 -5.49
C GLY A 215 18.73 21.17 -4.76
N LYS A 216 18.30 19.90 -4.69
CA LYS A 216 17.15 19.48 -3.88
C LYS A 216 17.63 19.02 -2.51
N THR A 217 16.98 19.47 -1.43
CA THR A 217 17.34 19.08 -0.05
C THR A 217 16.53 17.87 0.40
N PRO A 218 17.13 16.68 0.60
CA PRO A 218 16.41 15.51 1.05
C PRO A 218 15.85 15.66 2.45
N VAL A 219 14.72 15.00 2.69
CA VAL A 219 14.24 14.80 4.07
C VAL A 219 15.14 13.78 4.78
N PRO A 220 15.29 13.86 6.12
CA PRO A 220 16.09 12.91 6.90
C PRO A 220 15.75 11.43 6.62
N ASN A 221 14.49 11.16 6.32
CA ASN A 221 14.01 9.82 6.00
C ASN A 221 14.65 9.24 4.72
N SER A 222 15.02 10.06 3.73
CA SER A 222 15.67 9.61 2.49
C SER A 222 17.03 8.98 2.78
N TRP A 223 17.87 9.68 3.55
CA TRP A 223 19.16 9.15 4.00
C TRP A 223 19.01 7.95 4.93
N SER A 224 17.96 7.93 5.74
CA SER A 224 17.70 6.83 6.67
C SER A 224 17.28 5.53 5.98
N ILE A 225 16.63 5.61 4.82
CA ILE A 225 16.34 4.44 3.98
C ILE A 225 17.66 3.78 3.54
N ILE A 226 18.61 4.58 3.07
CA ILE A 226 19.92 4.10 2.58
C ILE A 226 20.78 3.59 3.74
N ALA A 227 20.79 4.28 4.88
CA ALA A 227 21.46 3.85 6.09
C ALA A 227 20.94 2.48 6.56
N ALA A 228 19.63 2.26 6.52
CA ALA A 228 19.04 0.95 6.83
C ALA A 228 19.45 -0.12 5.80
N GLY A 229 19.47 0.22 4.50
CA GLY A 229 19.95 -0.70 3.46
C GLY A 229 21.42 -1.11 3.65
N TYR A 230 22.29 -0.19 4.07
CA TYR A 230 23.69 -0.51 4.38
C TYR A 230 23.84 -1.35 5.65
N LEU A 231 23.01 -1.10 6.66
CA LEU A 231 22.94 -1.93 7.85
C LEU A 231 22.56 -3.38 7.49
N ASP A 232 21.58 -3.58 6.62
CA ASP A 232 21.15 -4.92 6.18
C ASP A 232 22.23 -5.68 5.38
N LYS A 233 23.25 -4.98 4.85
CA LYS A 233 24.44 -5.54 4.18
C LYS A 233 25.69 -5.61 5.08
N ASP A 234 25.55 -5.40 6.39
CA ASP A 234 26.65 -5.32 7.36
C ASP A 234 27.71 -4.23 7.03
N ASN A 235 27.38 -3.24 6.21
CA ASN A 235 28.27 -2.11 5.90
C ASN A 235 27.99 -0.95 6.86
N MET A 236 28.50 -1.09 8.08
CA MET A 236 28.24 -0.16 9.18
C MET A 236 28.89 1.21 8.99
N GLU A 237 30.02 1.29 8.29
CA GLU A 237 30.71 2.57 8.01
C GLU A 237 29.84 3.47 7.14
N LYS A 238 29.36 2.95 6.00
CA LYS A 238 28.44 3.70 5.14
C LYS A 238 27.08 3.95 5.79
N ALA A 239 26.57 3.01 6.60
CA ALA A 239 25.35 3.22 7.37
C ALA A 239 25.48 4.40 8.34
N PHE A 240 26.62 4.52 9.02
CA PHE A 240 26.93 5.64 9.91
C PHE A 240 27.06 6.96 9.14
N GLU A 241 27.75 6.99 8.00
CA GLU A 241 27.85 8.17 7.15
C GLU A 241 26.48 8.68 6.70
N CYS A 242 25.64 7.81 6.15
CA CYS A 242 24.26 8.16 5.75
C CYS A 242 23.45 8.66 6.95
N MET A 243 23.66 8.10 8.13
CA MET A 243 22.97 8.54 9.34
C MET A 243 23.43 9.94 9.79
N LYS A 244 24.72 10.29 9.63
CA LYS A 244 25.20 11.66 9.87
C LYS A 244 24.55 12.65 8.92
N GLU A 245 24.43 12.30 7.64
CA GLU A 245 23.72 13.11 6.65
C GLU A 245 22.24 13.30 7.01
N ALA A 246 21.56 12.23 7.45
CA ALA A 246 20.17 12.30 7.92
C ALA A 246 20.00 13.28 9.09
N LEU A 247 20.92 13.27 10.05
CA LEU A 247 20.92 14.16 11.21
C LEU A 247 21.28 15.61 10.83
N ALA A 248 22.14 15.81 9.82
CA ALA A 248 22.48 17.15 9.34
C ALA A 248 21.27 17.88 8.73
N VAL A 249 20.40 17.15 8.02
CA VAL A 249 19.15 17.71 7.45
C VAL A 249 17.95 17.61 8.40
N GLN A 250 18.13 17.11 9.62
CA GLN A 250 17.05 16.94 10.60
C GLN A 250 16.48 18.26 11.13
N ALA A 251 17.28 19.32 11.18
CA ALA A 251 16.84 20.64 11.67
C ALA A 251 15.62 21.18 10.90
N GLU A 252 15.45 20.75 9.64
CA GLU A 252 14.34 21.13 8.77
C GLU A 252 13.06 20.30 9.02
N ASN A 253 13.13 19.21 9.81
CA ASN A 253 12.01 18.31 10.12
C ASN A 253 12.03 17.79 11.56
N LYS A 254 11.63 18.65 12.51
CA LYS A 254 11.63 18.38 13.97
C LYS A 254 10.75 17.21 14.43
N LEU A 255 9.84 16.71 13.59
CA LEU A 255 8.97 15.58 13.93
C LEU A 255 9.59 14.23 13.54
N TRP A 256 10.65 14.25 12.72
CA TRP A 256 11.30 13.02 12.29
C TRP A 256 12.15 12.44 13.41
N LYS A 257 11.96 11.14 13.67
CA LYS A 257 12.76 10.36 14.62
C LYS A 257 13.37 9.15 13.90
N PRO A 258 14.67 8.89 14.05
CA PRO A 258 15.28 7.73 13.44
C PRO A 258 14.80 6.44 14.09
N LYS A 259 14.84 5.33 13.34
CA LYS A 259 14.45 4.01 13.87
C LYS A 259 15.43 3.60 14.98
N LEU A 260 14.90 3.25 16.15
CA LEU A 260 15.70 2.88 17.33
C LEU A 260 16.64 1.70 17.07
N SER A 261 16.23 0.73 16.26
CA SER A 261 17.08 -0.41 15.87
C SER A 261 18.31 0.05 15.10
N LEU A 262 18.13 0.91 14.09
CA LEU A 262 19.22 1.47 13.28
C LEU A 262 20.19 2.28 14.15
N ILE A 263 19.67 3.15 15.02
CA ILE A 263 20.50 3.92 15.96
C ILE A 263 21.28 3.00 16.89
N SER A 264 20.63 1.98 17.45
CA SER A 264 21.26 1.06 18.40
C SER A 264 22.39 0.26 17.77
N SER A 265 22.16 -0.25 16.55
CA SER A 265 23.17 -1.00 15.80
C SER A 265 24.37 -0.11 15.45
N ILE A 266 24.11 1.09 14.92
CA ILE A 266 25.17 2.07 14.62
C ILE A 266 25.91 2.44 15.92
N PHE A 267 25.21 2.72 17.01
CA PHE A 267 25.81 3.09 18.29
C PHE A 267 26.72 1.99 18.86
N CYS A 268 26.28 0.72 18.83
CA CYS A 268 27.10 -0.41 19.25
C CYS A 268 28.38 -0.54 18.42
N TRP A 269 28.28 -0.30 17.12
CA TRP A 269 29.44 -0.34 16.21
C TRP A 269 30.41 0.83 16.45
N VAL A 270 29.92 2.07 16.56
CA VAL A 270 30.77 3.24 16.84
C VAL A 270 31.52 3.06 18.16
N ARG A 271 30.84 2.53 19.20
CA ARG A 271 31.47 2.20 20.50
C ARG A 271 32.61 1.18 20.39
N GLY A 272 32.53 0.26 19.42
CA GLY A 272 33.50 -0.82 19.25
C GLY A 272 34.72 -0.45 18.41
N ILE A 273 34.60 0.53 17.49
CA ILE A 273 35.59 0.72 16.41
C ILE A 273 36.38 2.03 16.48
N ARG A 274 35.85 3.16 17.00
CA ARG A 274 36.59 4.45 17.00
C ARG A 274 36.24 5.45 18.13
N ASN A 275 37.10 6.47 18.19
CA ASN A 275 37.26 7.59 19.13
C ASN A 275 36.02 8.01 19.94
N VAL A 276 36.20 8.18 21.26
CA VAL A 276 35.19 8.69 22.21
C VAL A 276 34.56 10.00 21.72
N ASP A 277 35.33 10.86 21.07
CA ASP A 277 34.83 12.14 20.54
C ASP A 277 33.75 11.97 19.46
N GLU A 278 33.86 10.96 18.59
CA GLU A 278 32.86 10.69 17.54
C GLU A 278 31.59 10.07 18.13
N VAL A 279 31.75 9.18 19.12
CA VAL A 279 30.62 8.64 19.90
C VAL A 279 29.88 9.78 20.61
N GLU A 280 30.61 10.68 21.28
CA GLU A 280 30.03 11.82 21.97
C GLU A 280 29.34 12.80 21.00
N ALA A 281 29.96 13.10 19.86
CA ALA A 281 29.37 13.96 18.83
C ALA A 281 28.06 13.36 18.27
N PHE A 282 28.05 12.06 17.98
CA PHE A 282 26.85 11.35 17.52
C PHE A 282 25.75 11.30 18.59
N VAL A 283 26.11 11.05 19.85
CA VAL A 283 25.14 11.08 20.96
C VAL A 283 24.59 12.50 21.18
N ARG A 284 25.41 13.54 21.01
CA ARG A 284 24.96 14.94 21.10
C ARG A 284 23.95 15.29 19.99
N SER A 285 24.20 14.89 18.74
CA SER A 285 23.27 15.14 17.64
C SER A 285 21.95 14.38 17.77
N LEU A 286 21.94 13.23 18.45
CA LEU A 286 20.71 12.52 18.82
C LEU A 286 19.96 13.18 20.02
N LYS A 287 20.69 13.84 20.93
CA LYS A 287 20.14 14.41 22.18
C LYS A 287 19.53 15.81 22.02
N THR A 288 19.85 16.53 20.95
CA THR A 288 19.24 17.84 20.62
C THR A 288 17.71 17.79 20.49
N ASP A 289 17.11 16.59 20.51
CA ASP A 289 15.66 16.33 20.47
C ASP A 289 15.01 15.92 21.82
N SER A 290 15.76 15.85 22.93
CA SER A 290 15.19 15.41 24.23
C SER A 290 14.76 16.54 25.18
N ARG A 291 14.83 17.80 24.74
CA ARG A 291 14.33 18.97 25.48
C ARG A 291 13.36 19.76 24.62
N ASN A 292 12.09 19.33 24.64
CA ASN A 292 10.86 20.14 24.75
C ASN A 292 9.64 19.27 24.47
#